data_AF-A0A6L6WWD8-F1
#
_entry.id   AF-A0A6L6WWD8-F1
#
_cell.length_a   1.000
_cell.length_b   1.000
_cell.length_c   1.000
_cell.angle_alpha   90.00
_cell.angle_beta   90.00
_cell.angle_gamma   90.00
#
_symmetry.space_group_name_H-M   'P 1'
#
loop_
_entity.id
_entity.type
_entity.pdbx_description
1 polymer ?
#
loop_
_entity_poly.entity_id
_entity_poly.type
_entity_poly.pdbx_seq_one_letter_code
_entity_poly.pdbx_strand_id
1 'polypeptide(L)'
;MAQLRLRGTGRHRAPKPGTRGRQAAALATVLSAAASLHAAGGTGLASAAPGSTPTESAPSWTEGPVFNDPLGTDEAQHAIRTRLVRLTDAAVPGSTIKAAVYHVWETPVVDALLNARARGVHVQILLDSTSRTDRPDNPAYQRLASALGTDRGGKSFVSLCPTGKSCLGDPRHGKSIMHNKFWLFTEVEGARDVVVQTTSNSTPSAHTKFFNDALLLPDNPAMYGAFARYFDDMVRRDWRSWDYRTAGSGLYKAYFFPREGTVNETDTMYAVLDNVSCTYKDANGVERRTRVRASIFKITRKQIADKLVSLKKAGCAVDLVYAETDSARSQGGTPGTWEALHKPGGPSLRCYHDDRDPLASGRKLTTPYIIHSKYVLIDGVYDGRRNKVAFTGSQNYTGPALRENDEVIVKIDDDSVHETYRRHFERVRAAAWPGGSDRTDLCQGVKPLPPDGEKPRR
;
A
#
# COMPACT_ATOMS: atom_id res chain seq x y z
N MET A 1 34.90 6.36 31.29
CA MET A 1 35.33 7.60 30.61
C MET A 1 34.37 7.86 29.46
N ALA A 2 33.86 9.09 29.38
CA ALA A 2 32.67 9.46 28.62
C ALA A 2 32.88 9.46 27.10
N GLN A 3 31.91 8.93 26.36
CA GLN A 3 31.73 9.25 24.94
C GLN A 3 30.56 10.21 24.78
N LEU A 4 30.90 11.36 24.22
CA LEU A 4 30.05 12.53 24.03
C LEU A 4 29.14 12.34 22.81
N ARG A 5 27.87 12.71 22.99
CA ARG A 5 26.85 12.84 21.95
C ARG A 5 27.25 13.91 20.93
N LEU A 6 27.06 13.65 19.64
CA LEU A 6 27.02 14.68 18.60
C LEU A 6 25.62 14.79 18.00
N ARG A 7 25.06 16.00 18.09
CA ARG A 7 23.82 16.46 17.44
C ARG A 7 24.11 16.79 15.98
N GLY A 8 23.31 16.27 15.05
CA GLY A 8 23.28 16.73 13.66
C GLY A 8 22.28 17.87 13.50
N THR A 9 22.76 19.07 13.21
CA THR A 9 21.98 20.17 12.63
C THR A 9 22.60 20.50 11.27
N GLY A 10 21.77 20.81 10.26
CA GLY A 10 22.23 21.55 9.09
C GLY A 10 22.03 20.86 7.73
N ARG A 11 20.95 21.27 7.05
CA ARG A 11 20.89 21.72 5.64
C ARG A 11 21.95 21.19 4.66
N HIS A 12 21.49 20.54 3.58
CA HIS A 12 22.18 20.55 2.29
C HIS A 12 21.25 21.05 1.17
N ARG A 13 21.59 22.23 0.64
CA ARG A 13 21.18 22.75 -0.68
C ARG A 13 22.02 22.05 -1.74
N ALA A 14 21.40 21.59 -2.81
CA ALA A 14 22.10 21.15 -4.02
C ALA A 14 22.72 22.34 -4.77
N PRO A 15 23.89 22.17 -5.43
CA PRO A 15 24.54 23.23 -6.20
C PRO A 15 23.88 23.38 -7.59
N LYS A 16 23.85 24.63 -8.10
CA LYS A 16 23.42 24.97 -9.46
C LYS A 16 24.51 24.61 -10.48
N PRO A 17 24.18 24.15 -11.70
CA PRO A 17 25.15 24.06 -12.79
C PRO A 17 25.42 25.45 -13.39
N GLY A 18 26.72 25.74 -13.55
CA GLY A 18 27.24 26.99 -14.07
C GLY A 18 27.09 27.12 -15.59
N THR A 19 26.87 28.36 -16.01
CA THR A 19 26.82 28.84 -17.38
C THR A 19 28.22 28.86 -18.01
N ARG A 20 28.36 28.29 -19.20
CA ARG A 20 29.36 28.70 -20.18
C ARG A 20 28.66 28.90 -21.52
N GLY A 21 28.63 30.16 -21.96
CA GLY A 21 28.05 30.56 -23.23
C GLY A 21 28.96 30.23 -24.41
N ARG A 22 28.32 30.03 -25.55
CA ARG A 22 28.81 30.42 -26.87
C ARG A 22 27.63 31.03 -27.64
N GLN A 23 27.76 32.31 -27.99
CA GLN A 23 27.08 32.97 -29.12
C GLN A 23 27.47 32.19 -30.42
N ALA A 24 26.78 32.17 -31.55
CA ALA A 24 25.78 32.99 -32.23
C ALA A 24 24.97 32.02 -33.15
N ALA A 25 23.93 32.34 -33.92
CA ALA A 25 23.46 33.58 -34.50
C ALA A 25 21.95 33.49 -34.75
N ALA A 26 21.29 34.64 -34.73
CA ALA A 26 19.90 34.80 -35.12
C ALA A 26 19.75 34.75 -36.65
N LEU A 27 18.72 34.07 -37.13
CA LEU A 27 18.10 34.36 -38.42
C LEU A 27 16.58 34.24 -38.24
N ALA A 28 15.96 35.41 -38.12
CA ALA A 28 14.54 35.59 -38.25
C ALA A 28 14.21 35.69 -39.74
N THR A 29 13.21 34.94 -40.17
CA THR A 29 12.41 35.29 -41.35
C THR A 29 10.96 34.92 -41.05
N VAL A 30 10.12 35.95 -41.07
CA VAL A 30 8.66 35.91 -40.93
C VAL A 30 8.05 35.98 -42.33
N LEU A 31 6.75 35.65 -42.43
CA LEU A 31 5.82 35.78 -43.57
C LEU A 31 5.83 34.58 -44.55
N SER A 32 4.72 34.02 -45.02
CA SER A 32 3.33 34.50 -45.07
C SER A 32 2.35 33.34 -45.31
N ALA A 33 1.07 33.65 -45.10
CA ALA A 33 -0.09 32.77 -45.16
C ALA A 33 -0.59 32.43 -46.59
N ALA A 34 -1.58 31.52 -46.59
CA ALA A 34 -2.74 31.41 -47.49
C ALA A 34 -2.74 30.32 -48.60
N ALA A 35 -3.58 29.31 -48.33
CA ALA A 35 -4.64 28.72 -49.18
C ALA A 35 -4.43 28.55 -50.70
N SER A 36 -4.67 27.34 -51.21
CA SER A 36 -5.88 26.99 -52.02
C SER A 36 -5.80 25.58 -52.62
N LEU A 37 -6.98 24.96 -52.72
CA LEU A 37 -7.31 23.69 -53.36
C LEU A 37 -6.78 23.55 -54.80
N HIS A 38 -6.46 22.31 -55.23
CA HIS A 38 -7.27 21.51 -56.18
C HIS A 38 -6.54 20.21 -56.54
N ALA A 39 -7.25 19.10 -56.39
CA ALA A 39 -6.88 17.78 -56.89
C ALA A 39 -7.19 17.68 -58.40
N ALA A 40 -6.30 17.06 -59.17
CA ALA A 40 -6.64 16.42 -60.44
C ALA A 40 -5.60 15.33 -60.80
N GLY A 41 -6.08 14.07 -60.80
CA GLY A 41 -5.74 13.05 -61.80
C GLY A 41 -4.29 12.61 -61.97
N GLY A 42 -3.87 11.63 -61.17
CA GLY A 42 -2.72 10.79 -61.47
C GLY A 42 -2.98 9.35 -61.05
N THR A 43 -3.51 8.53 -61.96
CA THR A 43 -3.64 7.07 -61.77
C THR A 43 -2.25 6.42 -61.85
N GLY A 44 -1.51 6.49 -60.74
CA GLY A 44 -0.33 5.68 -60.52
C GLY A 44 -0.71 4.47 -59.67
N LEU A 45 -0.63 3.27 -60.25
CA LEU A 45 -0.67 2.01 -59.51
C LEU A 45 0.57 1.92 -58.61
N ALA A 46 0.47 2.48 -57.40
CA ALA A 46 1.46 2.26 -56.36
C ALA A 46 1.29 0.83 -55.84
N SER A 47 2.29 -0.01 -56.12
CA SER A 47 2.44 -1.33 -55.51
C SER A 47 2.38 -1.18 -53.99
N ALA A 48 1.36 -1.78 -53.38
CA ALA A 48 1.23 -1.82 -51.93
C ALA A 48 2.39 -2.64 -51.36
N ALA A 49 3.32 -1.96 -50.70
CA ALA A 49 4.25 -2.62 -49.78
C ALA A 49 3.41 -3.43 -48.76
N PRO A 50 3.80 -4.67 -48.41
CA PRO A 50 3.08 -5.45 -47.42
C PRO A 50 2.98 -4.63 -46.14
N GLY A 51 1.74 -4.39 -45.72
CA GLY A 51 1.41 -3.53 -44.60
C GLY A 51 2.19 -3.97 -43.37
N SER A 52 2.98 -3.05 -42.81
CA SER A 52 3.41 -3.13 -41.43
C SER A 52 2.14 -3.26 -40.59
N THR A 53 1.92 -4.45 -40.02
CA THR A 53 0.94 -4.63 -38.95
C THR A 53 1.20 -3.55 -37.90
N PRO A 54 0.18 -2.82 -37.42
CA PRO A 54 0.38 -1.87 -36.34
C PRO A 54 1.02 -2.63 -35.19
N THR A 55 2.26 -2.29 -34.85
CA THR A 55 2.91 -2.80 -33.66
C THR A 55 2.04 -2.31 -32.51
N GLU A 56 1.36 -3.22 -31.82
CA GLU A 56 0.54 -2.87 -30.66
C GLU A 56 1.45 -2.08 -29.70
N SER A 57 1.09 -0.83 -29.45
CA SER A 57 1.90 0.04 -28.60
C SER A 57 1.98 -0.59 -27.23
N ALA A 58 3.19 -0.73 -26.68
CA ALA A 58 3.40 -1.30 -25.36
C ALA A 58 2.48 -0.65 -24.31
N PRO A 59 1.97 -1.42 -23.31
CA PRO A 59 1.11 -0.87 -22.27
C PRO A 59 1.77 0.31 -21.55
N SER A 60 1.00 1.37 -21.30
CA SER A 60 1.42 2.47 -20.45
C SER A 60 0.97 2.23 -19.01
N TRP A 61 1.89 2.31 -18.05
CA TRP A 61 1.59 2.14 -16.63
C TRP A 61 1.52 3.49 -15.92
N THR A 62 0.34 3.86 -15.43
CA THR A 62 0.17 5.09 -14.66
C THR A 62 0.64 4.88 -13.23
N GLU A 63 1.66 5.65 -12.83
CA GLU A 63 2.11 5.76 -11.44
C GLU A 63 0.98 6.28 -10.53
N GLY A 64 0.90 5.74 -9.32
CA GLY A 64 -0.01 6.20 -8.29
C GLY A 64 -0.96 5.11 -7.78
N PRO A 65 -2.01 5.52 -7.05
CA PRO A 65 -2.85 4.59 -6.33
C PRO A 65 -3.93 3.93 -7.19
N VAL A 66 -4.19 2.66 -6.92
CA VAL A 66 -5.30 1.86 -7.41
C VAL A 66 -6.14 1.43 -6.22
N PHE A 67 -7.46 1.56 -6.32
CA PHE A 67 -8.40 1.16 -5.27
C PHE A 67 -9.37 0.13 -5.84
N ASN A 68 -9.77 -0.85 -5.03
CA ASN A 68 -10.99 -1.57 -5.31
C ASN A 68 -12.17 -0.94 -4.57
N ASP A 69 -13.39 -1.26 -5.02
CA ASP A 69 -14.63 -0.89 -4.35
C ASP A 69 -15.51 -2.14 -4.16
N PRO A 70 -15.63 -2.69 -2.93
CA PRO A 70 -16.45 -3.86 -2.67
C PRO A 70 -17.95 -3.63 -2.93
N LEU A 71 -18.40 -2.37 -2.99
CA LEU A 71 -19.79 -2.01 -3.27
C LEU A 71 -20.02 -1.67 -4.76
N GLY A 72 -18.95 -1.66 -5.57
CA GLY A 72 -19.01 -1.31 -6.98
C GLY A 72 -19.35 -2.47 -7.90
N THR A 73 -19.10 -2.26 -9.19
CA THR A 73 -19.18 -3.30 -10.23
C THR A 73 -18.12 -4.40 -10.01
N ASP A 74 -18.24 -5.53 -10.72
CA ASP A 74 -17.22 -6.58 -10.69
C ASP A 74 -15.81 -6.05 -11.04
N GLU A 75 -15.71 -5.15 -12.02
CA GLU A 75 -14.46 -4.48 -12.37
C GLU A 75 -13.90 -3.66 -11.20
N ALA A 76 -14.75 -2.89 -10.51
CA ALA A 76 -14.35 -2.09 -9.37
C ALA A 76 -13.94 -2.96 -8.17
N GLN A 77 -14.66 -4.04 -7.89
CA GLN A 77 -14.32 -5.00 -6.84
C GLN A 77 -12.95 -5.64 -7.06
N HIS A 78 -12.63 -5.92 -8.32
CA HIS A 78 -11.42 -6.65 -8.70
C HIS A 78 -10.31 -5.77 -9.29
N ALA A 79 -10.39 -4.44 -9.17
CA ALA A 79 -9.46 -3.53 -9.82
C ALA A 79 -7.98 -3.80 -9.47
N ILE A 80 -7.68 -4.05 -8.18
CA ILE A 80 -6.32 -4.37 -7.71
C ILE A 80 -5.85 -5.74 -8.24
N ARG A 81 -6.69 -6.77 -8.13
CA ARG A 81 -6.40 -8.11 -8.67
C ARG A 81 -6.10 -8.04 -10.17
N THR A 82 -6.95 -7.34 -10.90
CA THR A 82 -6.84 -7.15 -12.36
C THR A 82 -5.55 -6.42 -12.72
N ARG A 83 -5.15 -5.40 -11.95
CA ARG A 83 -3.85 -4.73 -12.15
C ARG A 83 -2.67 -5.68 -11.96
N LEU A 84 -2.69 -6.50 -10.91
CA LEU A 84 -1.61 -7.47 -10.64
C LEU A 84 -1.52 -8.55 -11.71
N VAL A 85 -2.67 -9.08 -12.18
CA VAL A 85 -2.73 -10.04 -13.28
C VAL A 85 -2.19 -9.41 -14.56
N ARG A 86 -2.61 -8.20 -14.93
CA ARG A 86 -2.10 -7.50 -16.12
C ARG A 86 -0.59 -7.26 -16.09
N LEU A 87 -0.03 -6.87 -14.94
CA LEU A 87 1.42 -6.72 -14.79
C LEU A 87 2.15 -8.06 -14.92
N THR A 88 1.58 -9.13 -14.35
CA THR A 88 2.13 -10.48 -14.44
C THR A 88 2.06 -11.03 -15.88
N ASP A 89 0.98 -10.75 -16.60
CA ASP A 89 0.83 -11.12 -18.00
C ASP A 89 1.80 -10.34 -18.90
N ALA A 90 2.03 -9.07 -18.61
CA ALA A 90 2.99 -8.22 -19.31
C ALA A 90 4.46 -8.47 -18.90
N ALA A 91 4.75 -9.35 -17.93
CA ALA A 91 6.14 -9.62 -17.52
C ALA A 91 6.94 -10.25 -18.67
N VAL A 92 8.08 -9.63 -19.00
CA VAL A 92 8.88 -10.00 -20.18
C VAL A 92 9.64 -11.31 -19.93
N PRO A 93 9.73 -12.26 -20.90
CA PRO A 93 10.52 -13.48 -20.74
C PRO A 93 11.96 -13.21 -20.28
N GLY A 94 12.47 -14.00 -19.32
CA GLY A 94 13.79 -13.79 -18.70
C GLY A 94 13.83 -12.76 -17.58
N SER A 95 12.78 -11.96 -17.40
CA SER A 95 12.60 -11.06 -16.25
C SER A 95 12.25 -11.84 -14.96
N THR A 96 12.19 -11.15 -13.83
CA THR A 96 11.82 -11.73 -12.53
C THR A 96 10.63 -11.01 -11.89
N ILE A 97 9.68 -11.81 -11.39
CA ILE A 97 8.61 -11.40 -10.49
C ILE A 97 9.00 -11.84 -9.07
N LYS A 98 9.03 -10.90 -8.12
CA LYS A 98 9.12 -11.20 -6.68
C LYS A 98 7.84 -10.78 -5.99
N ALA A 99 7.22 -11.65 -5.21
CA ALA A 99 5.99 -11.35 -4.49
C ALA A 99 6.06 -11.81 -3.03
N ALA A 100 5.87 -10.91 -2.07
CA ALA A 100 5.67 -11.24 -0.67
C ALA A 100 4.23 -10.93 -0.29
N VAL A 101 3.41 -11.96 -0.08
CA VAL A 101 1.97 -11.81 0.14
C VAL A 101 1.51 -12.73 1.27
N TYR A 102 0.84 -12.19 2.29
CA TYR A 102 0.35 -12.97 3.43
C TYR A 102 -0.47 -14.19 2.99
N HIS A 103 -1.53 -13.99 2.19
CA HIS A 103 -2.35 -15.07 1.63
C HIS A 103 -2.54 -14.95 0.11
N VAL A 104 -2.38 -16.09 -0.58
CA VAL A 104 -2.72 -16.27 -2.00
C VAL A 104 -3.58 -17.51 -2.17
N TRP A 105 -4.86 -17.30 -2.49
CA TRP A 105 -5.89 -18.34 -2.59
C TRP A 105 -6.70 -18.29 -3.89
N GLU A 106 -6.53 -17.24 -4.70
CA GLU A 106 -7.31 -17.07 -5.92
C GLU A 106 -6.67 -17.69 -7.14
N THR A 107 -7.47 -18.48 -7.86
CA THR A 107 -7.08 -19.12 -9.12
C THR A 107 -6.56 -18.13 -10.17
N PRO A 108 -7.19 -16.97 -10.45
CA PRO A 108 -6.68 -16.03 -11.46
C PRO A 108 -5.26 -15.53 -11.20
N VAL A 109 -4.88 -15.30 -9.94
CA VAL A 109 -3.52 -14.85 -9.60
C VAL A 109 -2.52 -15.98 -9.73
N VAL A 110 -2.88 -17.19 -9.29
CA VAL A 110 -2.04 -18.38 -9.47
C VAL A 110 -1.84 -18.67 -10.96
N ASP A 111 -2.90 -18.65 -11.77
CA ASP A 111 -2.83 -18.92 -13.20
C ASP A 111 -1.92 -17.93 -13.91
N ALA A 112 -2.03 -16.63 -13.62
CA ALA A 112 -1.15 -15.60 -14.19
C ALA A 112 0.33 -15.87 -13.88
N LEU A 113 0.65 -16.22 -12.63
CA LEU A 113 2.02 -16.55 -12.21
C LEU A 113 2.57 -17.80 -12.93
N LEU A 114 1.74 -18.84 -13.05
CA LEU A 114 2.13 -20.08 -13.75
C LEU A 114 2.30 -19.86 -15.24
N ASN A 115 1.44 -19.04 -15.85
CA ASN A 115 1.55 -18.65 -17.26
C ASN A 115 2.82 -17.82 -17.50
N ALA A 116 3.14 -16.85 -16.62
CA ALA A 116 4.40 -16.11 -16.69
C ALA A 116 5.61 -17.06 -16.60
N ARG A 117 5.59 -18.03 -15.67
CA ARG A 117 6.63 -19.06 -15.56
C ARG A 117 6.80 -19.86 -16.85
N ALA A 118 5.69 -20.26 -17.48
CA ALA A 118 5.67 -21.01 -18.73
C ALA A 118 6.22 -20.18 -19.90
N ARG A 119 6.01 -18.86 -19.91
CA ARG A 119 6.62 -17.92 -20.87
C ARG A 119 8.11 -17.65 -20.61
N GLY A 120 8.70 -18.21 -19.56
CA GLY A 120 10.14 -18.06 -19.24
C GLY A 120 10.46 -16.96 -18.23
N VAL A 121 9.45 -16.39 -17.55
CA VAL A 121 9.65 -15.46 -16.44
C VAL A 121 10.09 -16.23 -15.18
N HIS A 122 11.00 -15.66 -14.41
CA HIS A 122 11.39 -16.17 -13.10
C HIS A 122 10.40 -15.71 -12.03
N VAL A 123 9.84 -16.63 -11.24
CA VAL A 123 8.77 -16.30 -10.28
C VAL A 123 9.19 -16.74 -8.88
N GLN A 124 9.39 -15.76 -8.00
CA GLN A 124 9.78 -15.95 -6.60
C GLN A 124 8.66 -15.44 -5.70
N ILE A 125 8.00 -16.35 -4.98
CA ILE A 125 6.88 -15.98 -4.10
C ILE A 125 7.12 -16.44 -2.66
N LEU A 126 6.97 -15.51 -1.72
CA LEU A 126 7.09 -15.73 -0.28
C LEU A 126 5.72 -15.47 0.37
N LEU A 127 5.23 -16.45 1.11
CA LEU A 127 3.93 -16.39 1.78
C LEU A 127 4.08 -16.60 3.28
N ASP A 128 3.07 -16.20 4.04
CA ASP A 128 2.96 -16.65 5.42
C ASP A 128 2.57 -18.12 5.45
N SER A 129 3.01 -18.85 6.49
CA SER A 129 2.63 -20.26 6.70
C SER A 129 1.11 -20.49 6.65
N THR A 130 0.34 -19.50 7.11
CA THR A 130 -1.13 -19.51 7.15
C THR A 130 -1.78 -19.48 5.78
N SER A 131 -1.07 -19.03 4.73
CA SER A 131 -1.58 -19.16 3.35
C SER A 131 -1.87 -20.62 2.98
N ARG A 132 -1.22 -21.57 3.65
CA ARG A 132 -1.50 -23.00 3.53
C ARG A 132 -2.38 -23.52 4.67
N THR A 133 -2.06 -23.18 5.92
CA THR A 133 -2.71 -23.84 7.07
C THR A 133 -4.13 -23.36 7.35
N ASP A 134 -4.50 -22.14 6.97
CA ASP A 134 -5.85 -21.61 7.21
C ASP A 134 -6.86 -22.13 6.19
N ARG A 135 -6.39 -22.54 5.00
CA ARG A 135 -7.18 -23.18 3.94
C ARG A 135 -6.45 -24.39 3.35
N PRO A 136 -6.34 -25.51 4.10
CA PRO A 136 -5.58 -26.67 3.67
C PRO A 136 -6.10 -27.31 2.37
N ASP A 137 -7.40 -27.17 2.09
CA ASP A 137 -8.03 -27.70 0.87
C ASP A 137 -7.90 -26.76 -0.35
N ASN A 138 -7.37 -25.54 -0.18
CA ASN A 138 -7.16 -24.64 -1.30
C ASN A 138 -5.91 -25.07 -2.11
N PRO A 139 -6.03 -25.32 -3.43
CA PRO A 139 -4.93 -25.88 -4.21
C PRO A 139 -3.84 -24.86 -4.58
N ALA A 140 -4.01 -23.57 -4.30
CA ALA A 140 -3.11 -22.51 -4.77
C ALA A 140 -1.63 -22.76 -4.41
N TYR A 141 -1.34 -23.02 -3.13
CA TYR A 141 0.03 -23.30 -2.69
C TYR A 141 0.62 -24.53 -3.38
N GLN A 142 -0.15 -25.62 -3.47
CA GLN A 142 0.30 -26.86 -4.09
C GLN A 142 0.59 -26.70 -5.57
N ARG A 143 -0.26 -25.97 -6.30
CA ARG A 143 -0.04 -25.65 -7.72
C ARG A 143 1.24 -24.83 -7.92
N LEU A 144 1.47 -23.81 -7.09
CA LEU A 144 2.69 -23.01 -7.11
C LEU A 144 3.92 -23.88 -6.78
N ALA A 145 3.84 -24.72 -5.74
CA ALA A 145 4.95 -25.57 -5.32
C ALA A 145 5.36 -26.58 -6.40
N SER A 146 4.38 -27.20 -7.06
CA SER A 146 4.63 -28.16 -8.14
C SER A 146 5.28 -27.51 -9.36
N ALA A 147 4.89 -26.29 -9.72
CA ALA A 147 5.36 -25.64 -10.95
C ALA A 147 6.62 -24.77 -10.77
N LEU A 148 6.79 -24.16 -9.59
CA LEU A 148 7.91 -23.27 -9.30
C LEU A 148 9.04 -23.99 -8.56
N GLY A 149 8.73 -25.06 -7.81
CA GLY A 149 9.62 -25.64 -6.80
C GLY A 149 9.58 -24.87 -5.48
N THR A 150 10.26 -25.40 -4.46
CA THR A 150 10.35 -24.81 -3.11
C THR A 150 11.77 -24.46 -2.69
N ASP A 151 12.75 -24.66 -3.57
CA ASP A 151 14.14 -24.30 -3.34
C ASP A 151 14.34 -22.80 -3.49
N ARG A 152 14.61 -22.13 -2.36
CA ARG A 152 14.86 -20.68 -2.30
C ARG A 152 16.12 -20.24 -3.04
N GLY A 153 17.03 -21.16 -3.39
CA GLY A 153 18.20 -20.87 -4.22
C GLY A 153 17.91 -20.85 -5.72
N GLY A 154 16.74 -21.32 -6.14
CA GLY A 154 16.33 -21.37 -7.54
C GLY A 154 15.93 -20.01 -8.12
N LYS A 155 15.92 -19.92 -9.45
CA LYS A 155 15.41 -18.74 -10.17
C LYS A 155 13.90 -18.54 -9.94
N SER A 156 13.17 -19.64 -9.76
CA SER A 156 11.76 -19.63 -9.38
C SER A 156 11.56 -20.49 -8.13
N PHE A 157 10.63 -20.08 -7.26
CA PHE A 157 10.20 -20.84 -6.10
C PHE A 157 8.92 -20.28 -5.49
N VAL A 158 8.23 -21.10 -4.70
CA VAL A 158 7.32 -20.66 -3.64
C VAL A 158 7.88 -21.08 -2.28
N SER A 159 7.81 -20.18 -1.30
CA SER A 159 8.31 -20.43 0.06
C SER A 159 7.33 -19.90 1.11
N LEU A 160 7.29 -20.56 2.27
CA LEU A 160 6.49 -20.13 3.42
C LEU A 160 7.41 -19.64 4.55
N CYS A 161 7.14 -18.50 5.16
CA CYS A 161 7.74 -18.14 6.45
C CYS A 161 7.44 -19.22 7.51
N PRO A 162 8.23 -19.31 8.60
CA PRO A 162 8.07 -20.37 9.60
C PRO A 162 6.67 -20.37 10.24
N THR A 163 6.17 -21.54 10.64
CA THR A 163 4.84 -21.65 11.26
C THR A 163 4.71 -20.78 12.51
N GLY A 164 3.67 -19.94 12.56
CA GLY A 164 3.40 -19.05 13.69
C GLY A 164 4.41 -17.93 13.90
N LYS A 165 5.25 -17.66 12.89
CA LYS A 165 6.26 -16.60 12.90
C LYS A 165 6.37 -15.89 11.54
N SER A 166 6.67 -14.61 11.58
CA SER A 166 7.22 -13.85 10.47
C SER A 166 8.62 -14.36 10.09
N CYS A 167 9.12 -13.94 8.93
CA CYS A 167 10.45 -14.28 8.44
C CYS A 167 11.56 -13.51 9.18
N LEU A 168 11.32 -12.26 9.60
CA LEU A 168 12.34 -11.39 10.22
C LEU A 168 12.03 -11.00 11.68
N GLY A 169 10.91 -11.45 12.24
CA GLY A 169 10.54 -11.19 13.64
C GLY A 169 11.45 -11.88 14.64
N ASP A 170 11.98 -11.11 15.58
CA ASP A 170 12.66 -11.67 16.75
C ASP A 170 11.65 -12.44 17.61
N PRO A 171 11.86 -13.76 17.84
CA PRO A 171 10.94 -14.59 18.60
C PRO A 171 10.73 -14.13 20.05
N ARG A 172 11.60 -13.27 20.61
CA ARG A 172 11.42 -12.74 21.98
C ARG A 172 10.15 -11.90 22.15
N HIS A 173 9.64 -11.32 21.06
CA HIS A 173 8.43 -10.51 21.07
C HIS A 173 7.14 -11.33 20.89
N GLY A 174 7.26 -12.65 20.74
CA GLY A 174 6.13 -13.57 20.70
C GLY A 174 5.72 -13.97 19.29
N LYS A 175 4.41 -14.20 19.08
CA LYS A 175 3.86 -14.65 17.80
C LYS A 175 3.91 -13.53 16.78
N SER A 176 4.27 -13.89 15.55
CA SER A 176 4.40 -12.94 14.45
C SER A 176 3.93 -13.58 13.14
N ILE A 177 3.72 -12.75 12.12
CA ILE A 177 3.31 -13.18 10.78
C ILE A 177 4.03 -12.37 9.68
N MET A 178 4.19 -12.97 8.50
CA MET A 178 4.65 -12.25 7.31
C MET A 178 3.46 -11.52 6.69
N HIS A 179 3.22 -10.28 7.11
CA HIS A 179 2.00 -9.56 6.76
C HIS A 179 2.18 -8.58 5.59
N ASN A 180 3.25 -8.71 4.80
CA ASN A 180 3.40 -7.97 3.56
C ASN A 180 2.39 -8.38 2.48
N LYS A 181 2.15 -7.45 1.54
CA LYS A 181 1.52 -7.69 0.23
C LYS A 181 2.16 -6.74 -0.77
N PHE A 182 3.30 -7.15 -1.34
CA PHE A 182 3.95 -6.39 -2.40
C PHE A 182 4.41 -7.29 -3.54
N TRP A 183 4.51 -6.68 -4.72
CA TRP A 183 4.91 -7.32 -5.96
C TRP A 183 5.96 -6.46 -6.64
N LEU A 184 7.00 -7.10 -7.15
CA LEU A 184 8.11 -6.47 -7.84
C LEU A 184 8.28 -7.15 -9.19
N PHE A 185 8.45 -6.36 -10.24
CA PHE A 185 8.73 -6.85 -11.60
C PHE A 185 10.00 -6.18 -12.09
N THR A 186 11.05 -6.94 -12.42
CA THR A 186 12.26 -6.33 -13.01
C THR A 186 11.92 -5.64 -14.34
N GLU A 187 11.01 -6.25 -15.11
CA GLU A 187 10.57 -5.72 -16.40
C GLU A 187 9.18 -6.27 -16.77
N VAL A 188 8.31 -5.36 -17.19
CA VAL A 188 7.05 -5.65 -17.87
C VAL A 188 7.07 -4.90 -19.20
N GLU A 189 6.22 -5.28 -20.15
CA GLU A 189 6.06 -4.50 -21.38
C GLU A 189 5.73 -3.04 -21.02
N GLY A 190 6.58 -2.11 -21.46
CA GLY A 190 6.42 -0.67 -21.25
C GLY A 190 6.99 -0.09 -19.95
N ALA A 191 7.54 -0.90 -19.02
CA ALA A 191 8.19 -0.37 -17.80
C ALA A 191 9.20 -1.34 -17.17
N ARG A 192 10.17 -0.79 -16.43
CA ARG A 192 11.14 -1.56 -15.62
C ARG A 192 11.00 -1.23 -14.15
N ASP A 193 11.64 -2.03 -13.30
CA ASP A 193 11.77 -1.75 -11.87
C ASP A 193 10.43 -1.38 -11.20
N VAL A 194 9.42 -2.20 -11.48
CA VAL A 194 8.04 -1.90 -11.08
C VAL A 194 7.79 -2.39 -9.67
N VAL A 195 7.24 -1.51 -8.82
CA VAL A 195 6.82 -1.84 -7.46
C VAL A 195 5.31 -1.69 -7.33
N VAL A 196 4.66 -2.70 -6.76
CA VAL A 196 3.27 -2.60 -6.28
C VAL A 196 3.25 -2.89 -4.79
N GLN A 197 2.94 -1.89 -3.97
CA GLN A 197 2.65 -2.06 -2.56
C GLN A 197 1.13 -2.06 -2.35
N THR A 198 0.54 -3.09 -1.73
CA THR A 198 -0.91 -3.14 -1.51
C THR A 198 -1.30 -3.56 -0.09
N THR A 199 -2.52 -3.22 0.30
CA THR A 199 -3.17 -3.73 1.52
C THR A 199 -3.91 -5.05 1.27
N SER A 200 -4.16 -5.41 0.01
CA SER A 200 -4.98 -6.53 -0.39
C SER A 200 -4.20 -7.84 -0.34
N ASN A 201 -4.73 -8.84 0.37
CA ASN A 201 -4.39 -10.23 0.10
C ASN A 201 -4.97 -10.65 -1.28
N SER A 202 -4.57 -11.82 -1.79
CA SER A 202 -5.26 -12.45 -2.93
C SER A 202 -6.24 -13.50 -2.40
N THR A 203 -7.37 -12.99 -1.89
CA THR A 203 -8.46 -13.78 -1.32
C THR A 203 -9.81 -13.24 -1.81
N PRO A 204 -10.86 -14.06 -1.95
CA PRO A 204 -12.13 -13.59 -2.51
C PRO A 204 -12.75 -12.43 -1.72
N SER A 205 -12.67 -12.47 -0.39
CA SER A 205 -13.19 -11.41 0.49
C SER A 205 -12.40 -10.10 0.37
N ALA A 206 -11.09 -10.15 0.11
CA ALA A 206 -10.28 -8.94 -0.06
C ALA A 206 -10.78 -8.07 -1.23
N HIS A 207 -11.39 -8.68 -2.24
CA HIS A 207 -11.91 -7.96 -3.40
C HIS A 207 -13.38 -7.58 -3.27
N THR A 208 -14.20 -8.49 -2.75
CA THR A 208 -15.66 -8.36 -2.75
C THR A 208 -16.25 -7.82 -1.45
N LYS A 209 -15.48 -7.78 -0.36
CA LYS A 209 -15.94 -7.31 0.96
C LYS A 209 -15.11 -6.17 1.52
N PHE A 210 -13.85 -6.04 1.11
CA PHE A 210 -12.90 -5.14 1.77
C PHE A 210 -12.52 -3.99 0.84
N PHE A 211 -12.59 -2.74 1.33
CA PHE A 211 -11.93 -1.63 0.66
C PHE A 211 -10.42 -1.77 0.84
N ASN A 212 -9.66 -1.87 -0.25
CA ASN A 212 -8.20 -1.95 -0.26
C ASN A 212 -7.61 -0.89 -1.19
N ASP A 213 -6.31 -0.64 -0.99
CA ASP A 213 -5.52 0.19 -1.88
C ASP A 213 -4.22 -0.51 -2.32
N ALA A 214 -3.69 -0.06 -3.45
CA ALA A 214 -2.39 -0.40 -3.96
C ALA A 214 -1.70 0.87 -4.48
N LEU A 215 -0.40 0.98 -4.30
CA LEU A 215 0.46 2.00 -4.92
C LEU A 215 1.30 1.32 -5.99
N LEU A 216 1.15 1.73 -7.25
CA LEU A 216 1.98 1.28 -8.37
C LEU A 216 3.04 2.34 -8.68
N LEU A 217 4.30 1.92 -8.72
CA LEU A 217 5.46 2.73 -9.09
C LEU A 217 6.19 2.06 -10.25
N PRO A 218 5.91 2.42 -11.51
CA PRO A 218 6.71 1.99 -12.66
C PRO A 218 8.02 2.78 -12.73
N ASP A 219 9.04 2.21 -13.36
CA ASP A 219 10.34 2.85 -13.64
C ASP A 219 11.02 3.45 -12.39
N ASN A 220 10.91 2.75 -11.25
CA ASN A 220 11.39 3.23 -9.96
C ASN A 220 12.51 2.34 -9.37
N PRO A 221 13.73 2.39 -9.94
CA PRO A 221 14.85 1.51 -9.54
C PRO A 221 15.24 1.63 -8.06
N ALA A 222 15.07 2.82 -7.47
CA ALA A 222 15.41 3.05 -6.08
C ALA A 222 14.44 2.34 -5.12
N MET A 223 13.13 2.45 -5.35
CA MET A 223 12.14 1.72 -4.55
C MET A 223 12.20 0.22 -4.87
N TYR A 224 12.32 -0.16 -6.15
CA TYR A 224 12.48 -1.56 -6.55
C TYR A 224 13.65 -2.22 -5.82
N GLY A 225 14.84 -1.63 -5.89
CA GLY A 225 16.03 -2.17 -5.24
C GLY A 225 15.89 -2.26 -3.71
N ALA A 226 15.17 -1.33 -3.08
CA ALA A 226 14.92 -1.38 -1.65
C ALA A 226 13.98 -2.53 -1.25
N PHE A 227 12.86 -2.68 -1.95
CA PHE A 227 11.91 -3.78 -1.73
C PHE A 227 12.53 -5.13 -2.09
N ALA A 228 13.31 -5.21 -3.16
CA ALA A 228 13.98 -6.45 -3.57
C ALA A 228 15.00 -6.92 -2.52
N ARG A 229 15.78 -6.00 -1.93
CA ARG A 229 16.67 -6.35 -0.81
C ARG A 229 15.91 -6.84 0.41
N TYR A 230 14.79 -6.17 0.76
CA TYR A 230 13.93 -6.60 1.86
C TYR A 230 13.30 -7.98 1.61
N PHE A 231 12.86 -8.25 0.38
CA PHE A 231 12.41 -9.58 -0.03
C PHE A 231 13.50 -10.62 0.18
N ASP A 232 14.74 -10.34 -0.25
CA ASP A 232 15.86 -11.27 -0.11
C ASP A 232 16.25 -11.49 1.37
N ASP A 233 16.14 -10.47 2.22
CA ASP A 233 16.28 -10.62 3.68
C ASP A 233 15.23 -11.57 4.24
N MET A 234 13.94 -11.37 3.91
CA MET A 234 12.86 -12.24 4.35
C MET A 234 13.04 -13.67 3.84
N VAL A 235 13.50 -13.83 2.59
CA VAL A 235 13.81 -15.16 2.03
C VAL A 235 14.95 -15.81 2.83
N ARG A 236 15.97 -15.08 3.29
CA ARG A 236 17.04 -15.63 4.14
C ARG A 236 16.55 -16.05 5.54
N ARG A 237 15.62 -15.29 6.12
CA ARG A 237 15.05 -15.49 7.47
C ARG A 237 16.05 -15.33 8.62
N ASP A 238 17.05 -14.47 8.40
CA ASP A 238 18.05 -14.18 9.42
C ASP A 238 17.62 -12.98 10.26
N TRP A 239 16.63 -13.20 11.13
CA TRP A 239 16.10 -12.18 12.04
C TRP A 239 17.18 -11.59 12.97
N ARG A 240 18.27 -12.33 13.26
CA ARG A 240 19.36 -11.81 14.11
C ARG A 240 20.16 -10.70 13.44
N SER A 241 20.23 -10.74 12.11
CA SER A 241 20.87 -9.72 11.28
C SER A 241 19.89 -8.62 10.85
N TRP A 242 18.61 -8.77 11.20
CA TRP A 242 17.60 -7.81 10.80
C TRP A 242 17.70 -6.54 11.65
N ASP A 243 17.75 -5.42 10.95
CA ASP A 243 17.62 -4.10 11.52
C ASP A 243 16.52 -3.37 10.78
N TYR A 244 15.81 -2.51 11.50
CA TYR A 244 14.83 -1.61 10.92
C TYR A 244 15.48 -0.75 9.82
N ARG A 245 14.94 -0.80 8.60
CA ARG A 245 15.51 -0.08 7.45
C ARG A 245 14.50 0.84 6.81
N THR A 246 15.02 1.95 6.30
CA THR A 246 14.27 2.87 5.46
C THR A 246 15.06 3.16 4.20
N ALA A 247 14.36 3.40 3.10
CA ALA A 247 14.97 3.82 1.84
C ALA A 247 14.13 4.96 1.26
N GLY A 248 14.77 6.03 0.80
CA GLY A 248 14.09 7.18 0.23
C GLY A 248 14.68 7.58 -1.12
N SER A 249 13.82 7.98 -2.05
CA SER A 249 14.21 8.53 -3.35
C SER A 249 13.07 9.37 -3.91
N GLY A 250 13.38 10.60 -4.34
CA GLY A 250 12.40 11.52 -4.89
C GLY A 250 11.21 11.73 -3.95
N LEU A 251 10.01 11.43 -4.44
CA LEU A 251 8.73 11.60 -3.74
C LEU A 251 8.45 10.47 -2.73
N TYR A 252 9.27 9.42 -2.67
CA TYR A 252 8.94 8.19 -1.95
C TYR A 252 9.94 7.88 -0.84
N LYS A 253 9.42 7.34 0.26
CA LYS A 253 10.23 6.72 1.31
C LYS A 253 9.56 5.48 1.88
N ALA A 254 10.22 4.33 1.75
CA ALA A 254 9.79 3.07 2.34
C ALA A 254 10.35 2.87 3.75
N TYR A 255 9.58 2.21 4.59
CA TYR A 255 9.91 1.80 5.95
C TYR A 255 9.60 0.30 6.06
N PHE A 256 10.62 -0.52 6.32
CA PHE A 256 10.49 -1.97 6.39
C PHE A 256 10.56 -2.44 7.84
N PHE A 257 9.64 -3.31 8.23
CA PHE A 257 9.48 -3.82 9.59
C PHE A 257 9.90 -5.30 9.66
N PRO A 258 10.20 -5.83 10.85
CA PRO A 258 9.98 -5.28 12.21
C PRO A 258 10.83 -4.07 12.61
N ARG A 259 10.36 -3.26 13.57
CA ARG A 259 11.12 -2.17 14.21
C ARG A 259 11.26 -2.39 15.71
N GLU A 260 12.47 -2.51 16.21
CA GLU A 260 12.75 -2.64 17.65
C GLU A 260 12.40 -1.39 18.48
N GLY A 261 12.22 -1.60 19.79
CA GLY A 261 12.13 -0.56 20.82
C GLY A 261 10.80 -0.52 21.57
N THR A 262 10.74 0.32 22.62
CA THR A 262 9.64 0.32 23.61
C THR A 262 9.05 1.71 23.87
N VAL A 263 9.55 2.75 23.19
CA VAL A 263 9.15 4.15 23.38
C VAL A 263 8.46 4.71 22.14
N ASN A 264 7.82 5.87 22.29
CA ASN A 264 7.06 6.51 21.21
C ASN A 264 7.94 6.89 20.01
N GLU A 265 9.18 7.30 20.24
CA GLU A 265 10.12 7.70 19.19
C GLU A 265 10.56 6.50 18.33
N THR A 266 10.48 5.29 18.90
CA THR A 266 10.70 4.05 18.15
C THR A 266 9.43 3.52 17.50
N ASP A 267 8.28 4.20 17.65
CA ASP A 267 7.08 3.95 16.86
C ASP A 267 7.11 4.83 15.59
N THR A 268 7.11 4.16 14.43
CA THR A 268 7.22 4.85 13.13
C THR A 268 6.04 5.77 12.87
N MET A 269 4.83 5.34 13.16
CA MET A 269 3.65 6.16 12.88
C MET A 269 3.45 7.24 13.93
N TYR A 270 3.87 7.00 15.17
CA TYR A 270 3.95 8.08 16.16
C TYR A 270 4.92 9.17 15.70
N ALA A 271 6.15 8.80 15.32
CA ALA A 271 7.16 9.74 14.85
C ALA A 271 6.72 10.47 13.56
N VAL A 272 6.01 9.79 12.65
CA VAL A 272 5.38 10.44 11.49
C VAL A 272 4.40 11.51 11.92
N LEU A 273 3.47 11.18 12.83
CA LEU A 273 2.46 12.13 13.33
C LEU A 273 3.07 13.25 14.20
N ASP A 274 4.27 13.04 14.74
CA ASP A 274 4.97 14.04 15.53
C ASP A 274 5.49 15.22 14.70
N ASN A 275 5.69 15.01 13.40
CA ASN A 275 6.08 16.08 12.47
C ASN A 275 4.93 17.04 12.10
N VAL A 276 3.70 16.81 12.59
CA VAL A 276 2.52 17.62 12.27
C VAL A 276 2.48 18.89 13.13
N SER A 277 2.37 20.06 12.49
CA SER A 277 1.99 21.31 13.16
C SER A 277 0.54 21.65 12.83
N CYS A 278 -0.27 21.99 13.82
CA CYS A 278 -1.72 22.02 13.65
C CYS A 278 -2.32 23.28 13.06
N THR A 279 -1.71 24.44 13.30
CA THR A 279 -2.18 25.73 12.77
C THR A 279 -1.06 26.40 11.98
N TYR A 280 -1.44 27.14 10.93
CA TYR A 280 -0.51 27.90 10.11
C TYR A 280 -1.26 29.06 9.42
N LYS A 281 -0.54 30.06 8.94
CA LYS A 281 -1.11 31.10 8.06
C LYS A 281 -0.85 30.76 6.60
N ASP A 282 -1.87 30.87 5.75
CA ASP A 282 -1.69 30.75 4.30
C ASP A 282 -1.02 32.01 3.71
N ALA A 283 -0.83 32.02 2.39
CA ALA A 283 -0.18 33.13 1.68
C ALA A 283 -0.91 34.48 1.86
N ASN A 284 -2.20 34.47 2.20
CA ASN A 284 -3.01 35.65 2.45
C ASN A 284 -3.10 36.01 3.94
N GLY A 285 -2.31 35.34 4.79
CA GLY A 285 -2.31 35.56 6.24
C GLY A 285 -3.50 34.94 6.97
N VAL A 286 -4.35 34.18 6.29
CA VAL A 286 -5.54 33.54 6.89
C VAL A 286 -5.10 32.34 7.71
N GLU A 287 -5.61 32.24 8.94
CA GLU A 287 -5.36 31.06 9.77
C GLU A 287 -6.02 29.82 9.17
N ARG A 288 -5.21 28.80 8.98
CA ARG A 288 -5.59 27.48 8.47
C ARG A 288 -5.17 26.42 9.48
N ARG A 289 -5.80 25.26 9.35
CA ARG A 289 -5.54 24.10 10.17
C ARG A 289 -5.05 22.95 9.31
N THR A 290 -4.04 22.23 9.80
CA THR A 290 -3.58 20.99 9.17
C THR A 290 -4.66 19.94 9.33
N ARG A 291 -4.95 19.21 8.24
CA ARG A 291 -5.91 18.11 8.21
C ARG A 291 -5.16 16.79 8.24
N VAL A 292 -5.53 15.92 9.17
CA VAL A 292 -5.02 14.55 9.29
C VAL A 292 -6.20 13.60 9.08
N ARG A 293 -6.14 12.77 8.04
CA ARG A 293 -7.15 11.75 7.74
C ARG A 293 -6.51 10.38 7.80
N ALA A 294 -7.15 9.42 8.43
CA ALA A 294 -6.63 8.06 8.51
C ALA A 294 -7.71 7.03 8.20
N SER A 295 -7.42 6.07 7.32
CA SER A 295 -8.22 4.86 7.13
C SER A 295 -7.39 3.67 7.55
N ILE A 296 -7.83 2.92 8.56
CA ILE A 296 -7.05 1.83 9.15
C ILE A 296 -7.97 0.65 9.49
N PHE A 297 -7.67 -0.55 8.99
CA PHE A 297 -8.40 -1.75 9.39
C PHE A 297 -8.44 -1.92 10.91
N LYS A 298 -7.26 -2.07 11.54
CA LYS A 298 -7.16 -2.29 12.98
C LYS A 298 -6.20 -1.32 13.65
N ILE A 299 -6.64 -0.68 14.73
CA ILE A 299 -5.83 0.20 15.57
C ILE A 299 -5.97 -0.18 17.05
N THR A 300 -4.90 -0.73 17.62
CA THR A 300 -4.82 -1.13 19.04
C THR A 300 -3.57 -0.61 19.75
N ARG A 301 -2.72 0.16 19.06
CA ARG A 301 -1.67 0.95 19.68
C ARG A 301 -2.29 2.22 20.26
N LYS A 302 -2.60 2.18 21.56
CA LYS A 302 -3.20 3.31 22.28
C LYS A 302 -2.39 4.60 22.14
N GLN A 303 -1.06 4.52 22.02
CA GLN A 303 -0.18 5.68 21.80
C GLN A 303 -0.49 6.43 20.51
N ILE A 304 -0.87 5.73 19.44
CA ILE A 304 -1.30 6.35 18.19
C ILE A 304 -2.66 7.05 18.37
N ALA A 305 -3.60 6.40 19.07
CA ALA A 305 -4.88 7.03 19.40
C ALA A 305 -4.72 8.29 20.26
N ASP A 306 -3.90 8.22 21.31
CA ASP A 306 -3.58 9.38 22.15
C ASP A 306 -2.91 10.50 21.32
N LYS A 307 -2.04 10.17 20.36
CA LYS A 307 -1.44 11.16 19.45
C LYS A 307 -2.48 11.81 18.54
N LEU A 308 -3.41 11.05 17.96
CA LEU A 308 -4.49 11.61 17.13
C LEU A 308 -5.41 12.56 17.93
N VAL A 309 -5.74 12.20 19.18
CA VAL A 309 -6.49 13.06 20.10
C VAL A 309 -5.69 14.31 20.45
N SER A 310 -4.39 14.18 20.71
CA SER A 310 -3.49 15.32 20.97
C SER A 310 -3.47 16.30 19.79
N LEU A 311 -3.32 15.80 18.55
CA LEU A 311 -3.37 16.65 17.36
C LEU A 311 -4.71 17.37 17.21
N LYS A 312 -5.83 16.67 17.45
CA LYS A 312 -7.16 17.30 17.42
C LYS A 312 -7.28 18.44 18.44
N LYS A 313 -6.82 18.22 19.67
CA LYS A 313 -6.82 19.23 20.74
C LYS A 313 -5.87 20.40 20.47
N ALA A 314 -4.76 20.15 19.78
CA ALA A 314 -3.82 21.18 19.34
C ALA A 314 -4.33 22.01 18.14
N GLY A 315 -5.54 21.72 17.63
CA GLY A 315 -6.20 22.53 16.60
C GLY A 315 -6.22 21.90 15.20
N CYS A 316 -5.64 20.71 15.01
CA CYS A 316 -5.75 20.00 13.74
C CYS A 316 -7.20 19.57 13.48
N ALA A 317 -7.59 19.46 12.21
CA ALA A 317 -8.76 18.67 11.85
C ALA A 317 -8.33 17.21 11.73
N VAL A 318 -8.92 16.31 12.52
CA VAL A 318 -8.55 14.89 12.55
C VAL A 318 -9.78 14.04 12.30
N ASP A 319 -9.72 13.22 11.24
CA ASP A 319 -10.77 12.29 10.83
C ASP A 319 -10.21 10.86 10.74
N LEU A 320 -10.90 9.89 11.33
CA LEU A 320 -10.51 8.48 11.31
C LEU A 320 -11.68 7.62 10.83
N VAL A 321 -11.40 6.76 9.85
CA VAL A 321 -12.24 5.63 9.47
C VAL A 321 -11.53 4.36 9.89
N TYR A 322 -12.18 3.50 10.66
CA TYR A 322 -11.57 2.28 11.19
C TYR A 322 -12.53 1.08 11.15
N ALA A 323 -12.02 -0.15 11.20
CA ALA A 323 -12.89 -1.33 11.32
C ALA A 323 -12.85 -1.97 12.72
N GLU A 324 -11.68 -2.00 13.35
CA GLU A 324 -11.46 -2.67 14.63
C GLU A 324 -10.57 -1.84 15.57
N THR A 325 -10.98 -1.77 16.84
CA THR A 325 -10.20 -1.23 17.96
C THR A 325 -10.20 -2.22 19.10
N ASP A 326 -9.28 -2.08 20.05
CA ASP A 326 -9.43 -2.68 21.38
C ASP A 326 -10.21 -1.72 22.29
N SER A 327 -10.98 -2.26 23.24
CA SER A 327 -11.84 -1.50 24.14
C SER A 327 -11.90 -2.10 25.53
N ALA A 328 -12.52 -1.40 26.49
CA ALA A 328 -12.87 -1.97 27.79
C ALA A 328 -13.72 -3.23 27.64
N ARG A 329 -14.62 -3.28 26.67
CA ARG A 329 -15.47 -4.47 26.45
C ARG A 329 -14.67 -5.65 25.92
N SER A 330 -13.66 -5.42 25.08
CA SER A 330 -12.79 -6.51 24.58
C SER A 330 -11.66 -6.88 25.56
N GLN A 331 -11.44 -6.09 26.61
CA GLN A 331 -10.33 -6.24 27.56
C GLN A 331 -10.78 -6.36 29.02
N GLY A 332 -11.96 -6.95 29.26
CA GLY A 332 -12.41 -7.28 30.63
C GLY A 332 -12.54 -6.06 31.54
N GLY A 333 -12.88 -4.89 30.99
CA GLY A 333 -13.07 -3.63 31.71
C GLY A 333 -11.92 -2.62 31.58
N THR A 334 -10.77 -2.99 31.01
CA THR A 334 -9.62 -2.08 30.86
C THR A 334 -9.77 -1.18 29.63
N PRO A 335 -9.86 0.16 29.76
CA PRO A 335 -10.02 1.06 28.62
C PRO A 335 -8.88 0.93 27.60
N GLY A 336 -9.25 0.77 26.33
CA GLY A 336 -8.34 0.60 25.20
C GLY A 336 -8.29 1.81 24.27
N THR A 337 -8.00 1.53 22.99
CA THR A 337 -7.97 2.55 21.94
C THR A 337 -9.34 3.16 21.67
N TRP A 338 -10.42 2.36 21.73
CA TRP A 338 -11.78 2.87 21.51
C TRP A 338 -12.11 4.00 22.48
N GLU A 339 -11.92 3.78 23.78
CA GLU A 339 -12.17 4.80 24.82
C GLU A 339 -11.22 5.99 24.67
N ALA A 340 -9.96 5.78 24.28
CA ALA A 340 -9.02 6.87 24.04
C ALA A 340 -9.49 7.82 22.93
N LEU A 341 -9.93 7.26 21.80
CA LEU A 341 -10.42 8.02 20.64
C LEU A 341 -11.73 8.77 20.95
N HIS A 342 -12.58 8.22 21.83
CA HIS A 342 -13.88 8.78 22.19
C HIS A 342 -13.86 9.83 23.30
N LYS A 343 -12.68 10.20 23.82
CA LYS A 343 -12.57 11.27 24.82
C LYS A 343 -13.10 12.60 24.27
N PRO A 344 -13.68 13.49 25.13
CA PRO A 344 -14.05 14.83 24.72
C PRO A 344 -12.90 15.57 24.02
N GLY A 345 -13.20 16.18 22.87
CA GLY A 345 -12.20 16.79 21.99
C GLY A 345 -11.41 15.79 21.13
N GLY A 346 -11.89 14.54 21.01
CA GLY A 346 -11.33 13.51 20.13
C GLY A 346 -11.61 13.74 18.63
N PRO A 347 -10.98 12.92 17.76
CA PRO A 347 -11.16 12.98 16.31
C PRO A 347 -12.59 12.71 15.86
N SER A 348 -12.91 13.03 14.60
CA SER A 348 -14.17 12.62 13.99
C SER A 348 -14.08 11.17 13.54
N LEU A 349 -14.90 10.31 14.13
CA LEU A 349 -14.83 8.86 13.95
C LEU A 349 -15.92 8.34 13.01
N ARG A 350 -15.58 7.33 12.20
CA ARG A 350 -16.54 6.45 11.52
C ARG A 350 -16.01 5.03 11.58
N CYS A 351 -16.75 4.11 12.18
CA CYS A 351 -16.47 2.71 12.03
C CYS A 351 -17.05 2.18 10.71
N TYR A 352 -16.24 1.48 9.93
CA TYR A 352 -16.67 0.65 8.80
C TYR A 352 -16.37 -0.80 9.14
N HIS A 353 -17.37 -1.46 9.73
CA HIS A 353 -17.39 -2.88 9.99
C HIS A 353 -18.85 -3.35 9.90
N ASP A 354 -19.32 -3.55 8.66
CA ASP A 354 -20.72 -3.81 8.36
C ASP A 354 -20.96 -5.31 8.17
N ASP A 355 -21.55 -5.93 9.18
CA ASP A 355 -21.96 -7.33 9.14
C ASP A 355 -23.38 -7.52 8.63
N ARG A 356 -24.10 -6.47 8.19
CA ARG A 356 -25.45 -6.64 7.65
C ARG A 356 -25.41 -7.30 6.28
N ASP A 357 -26.37 -8.18 6.04
CA ASP A 357 -26.61 -8.72 4.71
C ASP A 357 -27.52 -7.77 3.91
N PRO A 358 -27.02 -7.13 2.83
CA PRO A 358 -27.83 -6.22 2.03
C PRO A 358 -28.97 -6.94 1.28
N LEU A 359 -28.90 -8.25 1.14
CA LEU A 359 -29.92 -9.07 0.49
C LEU A 359 -30.91 -9.70 1.48
N ALA A 360 -30.65 -9.61 2.78
CA ALA A 360 -31.48 -10.22 3.82
C ALA A 360 -31.45 -9.39 5.11
N SER A 361 -32.38 -8.44 5.22
CA SER A 361 -32.52 -7.58 6.41
C SER A 361 -32.63 -8.42 7.69
N GLY A 362 -31.87 -8.04 8.73
CA GLY A 362 -31.80 -8.74 10.00
C GLY A 362 -30.84 -9.94 10.03
N ARG A 363 -30.32 -10.39 8.87
CA ARG A 363 -29.28 -11.42 8.82
C ARG A 363 -27.88 -10.80 8.86
N LYS A 364 -26.97 -11.48 9.55
CA LYS A 364 -25.55 -11.13 9.60
C LYS A 364 -24.72 -11.95 8.60
N LEU A 365 -23.80 -11.29 7.92
CA LEU A 365 -22.78 -11.91 7.09
C LEU A 365 -21.76 -12.63 7.97
N THR A 366 -21.23 -13.75 7.47
CA THR A 366 -20.08 -14.41 8.08
C THR A 366 -18.81 -13.57 7.90
N THR A 367 -18.64 -13.00 6.71
CA THR A 367 -17.55 -12.08 6.38
C THR A 367 -18.13 -10.68 6.18
N PRO A 368 -17.87 -9.74 7.10
CA PRO A 368 -18.41 -8.39 7.02
C PRO A 368 -17.72 -7.56 5.93
N TYR A 369 -18.37 -6.48 5.51
CA TYR A 369 -17.69 -5.43 4.76
C TYR A 369 -16.85 -4.59 5.71
N ILE A 370 -15.58 -4.32 5.37
CA ILE A 370 -14.65 -3.57 6.22
C ILE A 370 -13.81 -2.57 5.41
N ILE A 371 -13.35 -1.53 6.08
CA ILE A 371 -12.17 -0.79 5.60
C ILE A 371 -10.92 -1.64 5.81
N HIS A 372 -10.22 -1.98 4.74
CA HIS A 372 -8.96 -2.72 4.80
C HIS A 372 -7.76 -1.95 4.21
N SER A 373 -7.99 -0.78 3.61
CA SER A 373 -6.95 0.21 3.37
C SER A 373 -6.32 0.68 4.68
N LYS A 374 -5.04 1.03 4.61
CA LYS A 374 -4.21 1.37 5.76
C LYS A 374 -3.34 2.56 5.39
N TYR A 375 -3.91 3.76 5.48
CA TYR A 375 -3.21 4.98 5.12
C TYR A 375 -3.49 6.17 6.04
N VAL A 376 -2.55 7.11 6.07
CA VAL A 376 -2.65 8.42 6.71
C VAL A 376 -2.37 9.51 5.67
N LEU A 377 -3.20 10.53 5.65
CA LEU A 377 -3.08 11.71 4.79
C LEU A 377 -2.91 12.95 5.65
N ILE A 378 -1.94 13.79 5.30
CA ILE A 378 -1.63 15.03 6.00
C ILE A 378 -1.64 16.15 4.98
N ASP A 379 -2.52 17.14 5.16
CA ASP A 379 -2.66 18.33 4.33
C ASP A 379 -2.50 19.58 5.21
N GLY A 380 -1.31 20.17 5.17
CA GLY A 380 -0.95 21.30 6.01
C GLY A 380 0.55 21.34 6.32
N VAL A 381 0.93 21.72 7.53
CA VAL A 381 2.35 21.79 7.91
C VAL A 381 2.82 20.44 8.43
N TYR A 382 3.78 19.86 7.71
CA TYR A 382 4.46 18.60 8.02
C TYR A 382 5.97 18.81 7.92
N ASP A 383 6.71 18.43 8.97
CA ASP A 383 8.18 18.58 9.04
C ASP A 383 8.65 20.01 8.71
N GLY A 384 7.96 20.99 9.32
CA GLY A 384 8.25 22.42 9.18
C GLY A 384 7.89 23.05 7.82
N ARG A 385 7.24 22.32 6.91
CA ARG A 385 6.84 22.84 5.59
C ARG A 385 5.37 22.58 5.29
N ARG A 386 4.74 23.48 4.55
CA ARG A 386 3.40 23.20 3.98
C ARG A 386 3.55 22.14 2.90
N ASN A 387 2.88 21.00 3.08
CA ASN A 387 2.97 19.87 2.18
C ASN A 387 1.67 19.03 2.23
N LYS A 388 1.46 18.23 1.19
CA LYS A 388 0.49 17.12 1.20
C LYS A 388 1.24 15.81 1.15
N VAL A 389 1.05 15.00 2.18
CA VAL A 389 1.79 13.74 2.36
C VAL A 389 0.81 12.61 2.59
N ALA A 390 1.02 11.49 1.90
CA ALA A 390 0.32 10.24 2.14
C ALA A 390 1.29 9.19 2.70
N PHE A 391 0.77 8.27 3.51
CA PHE A 391 1.46 7.07 3.97
C PHE A 391 0.53 5.90 3.71
N THR A 392 0.96 4.85 3.03
CA THR A 392 0.19 3.61 2.87
C THR A 392 1.08 2.38 3.05
N GLY A 393 0.51 1.23 3.35
CA GLY A 393 1.27 0.00 3.48
C GLY A 393 0.45 -1.17 4.03
N SER A 394 1.11 -2.28 4.29
CA SER A 394 0.44 -3.47 4.82
C SER A 394 0.10 -3.35 6.32
N GLN A 395 0.74 -2.41 7.02
CA GLN A 395 0.76 -2.35 8.47
C GLN A 395 -0.57 -1.92 9.12
N ASN A 396 -1.11 -2.77 9.99
CA ASN A 396 -2.12 -2.35 10.97
C ASN A 396 -1.51 -1.51 12.09
N TYR A 397 -2.28 -0.70 12.81
CA TYR A 397 -1.75 0.05 13.95
C TYR A 397 -1.83 -0.73 15.25
N THR A 398 -1.24 -1.93 15.24
CA THR A 398 -1.13 -2.86 16.38
C THR A 398 0.33 -2.98 16.85
N GLY A 399 0.53 -3.49 18.07
CA GLY A 399 1.87 -3.85 18.57
C GLY A 399 2.59 -4.81 17.61
N PRO A 400 2.01 -6.01 17.34
CA PRO A 400 2.49 -7.00 16.38
C PRO A 400 3.00 -6.43 15.06
N ALA A 401 2.25 -5.51 14.46
CA ALA A 401 2.61 -4.95 13.17
C ALA A 401 3.86 -4.02 13.23
N LEU A 402 4.17 -3.48 14.41
CA LEU A 402 5.34 -2.62 14.63
C LEU A 402 6.59 -3.41 15.03
N ARG A 403 6.50 -4.39 15.95
CA ARG A 403 7.68 -5.04 16.55
C ARG A 403 7.94 -6.48 16.09
N GLU A 404 6.95 -7.14 15.50
CA GLU A 404 6.97 -8.59 15.35
C GLU A 404 6.80 -9.03 13.89
N ASN A 405 5.86 -8.41 13.17
CA ASN A 405 5.50 -8.81 11.81
C ASN A 405 6.45 -8.24 10.76
N ASP A 406 6.57 -8.98 9.66
CA ASP A 406 7.10 -8.40 8.42
C ASP A 406 6.01 -7.50 7.82
N GLU A 407 6.30 -6.22 7.68
CA GLU A 407 5.38 -5.21 7.17
C GLU A 407 6.17 -4.15 6.39
N VAL A 408 5.45 -3.32 5.64
CA VAL A 408 6.02 -2.14 4.99
C VAL A 408 5.04 -0.98 5.00
N ILE A 409 5.59 0.23 5.11
CA ILE A 409 4.89 1.50 4.90
C ILE A 409 5.68 2.32 3.88
N VAL A 410 4.98 3.01 3.00
CA VAL A 410 5.53 3.95 2.01
C VAL A 410 4.95 5.33 2.27
N LYS A 411 5.82 6.31 2.53
CA LYS A 411 5.54 7.75 2.47
C LYS A 411 5.57 8.20 1.02
N ILE A 412 4.64 9.08 0.66
CA ILE A 412 4.47 9.67 -0.66
C ILE A 412 4.30 11.19 -0.49
N ASP A 413 5.26 11.96 -1.00
CA ASP A 413 5.25 13.42 -1.06
C ASP A 413 4.74 13.89 -2.45
N ASP A 414 3.50 13.50 -2.81
CA ASP A 414 2.88 13.88 -4.09
C ASP A 414 1.43 14.36 -3.89
N ASP A 415 1.16 15.58 -4.33
CA ASP A 415 -0.15 16.24 -4.20
C ASP A 415 -1.26 15.48 -4.93
N SER A 416 -0.99 14.95 -6.12
CA SER A 416 -1.98 14.25 -6.95
C SER A 416 -2.36 12.90 -6.35
N VAL A 417 -1.37 12.17 -5.80
CA VAL A 417 -1.58 10.93 -5.07
C VAL A 417 -2.36 11.21 -3.79
N HIS A 418 -1.98 12.22 -3.01
CA HIS A 418 -2.70 12.63 -1.81
C HIS A 418 -4.17 12.96 -2.12
N GLU A 419 -4.44 13.74 -3.17
CA GLU A 419 -5.82 14.09 -3.55
C GLU A 419 -6.64 12.86 -3.98
N THR A 420 -6.01 11.88 -4.63
CA THR A 420 -6.68 10.64 -5.02
C THR A 420 -7.04 9.79 -3.80
N TYR A 421 -6.11 9.64 -2.85
CA TYR A 421 -6.41 9.03 -1.55
C TYR A 421 -7.47 9.80 -0.77
N ARG A 422 -7.45 11.14 -0.78
CA ARG A 422 -8.48 11.95 -0.11
C ARG A 422 -9.86 11.68 -0.69
N ARG A 423 -10.01 11.61 -2.02
CA ARG A 423 -11.29 11.27 -2.65
C ARG A 423 -11.76 9.87 -2.26
N HIS A 424 -10.85 8.89 -2.21
CA HIS A 424 -11.16 7.55 -1.70
C HIS A 424 -11.60 7.58 -0.24
N PHE A 425 -10.88 8.29 0.63
CA PHE A 425 -11.22 8.47 2.04
C PHE A 425 -12.64 9.00 2.23
N GLU A 426 -13.02 10.06 1.52
CA GLU A 426 -14.36 10.63 1.66
C GLU A 426 -15.46 9.66 1.17
N ARG A 427 -15.20 8.85 0.13
CA ARG A 427 -16.15 7.81 -0.31
C ARG A 427 -16.33 6.72 0.75
N VAL A 428 -15.23 6.15 1.26
CA VAL A 428 -15.29 5.13 2.31
C VAL A 428 -15.97 5.71 3.56
N ARG A 429 -15.63 6.94 3.93
CA ARG A 429 -16.23 7.63 5.08
C ARG A 429 -17.75 7.80 4.94
N ALA A 430 -18.22 8.13 3.73
CA ALA A 430 -19.63 8.26 3.44
C ALA A 430 -20.36 6.91 3.45
N ALA A 431 -19.72 5.84 2.96
CA ALA A 431 -20.26 4.49 2.97
C ALA A 431 -20.19 3.78 4.33
N ALA A 432 -19.38 4.29 5.27
CA ALA A 432 -19.08 3.62 6.53
C ALA A 432 -20.34 3.35 7.38
N TRP A 433 -20.56 2.06 7.65
CA TRP A 433 -21.54 1.56 8.60
C TRP A 433 -20.85 0.70 9.67
N PRO A 434 -21.20 0.82 10.97
CA PRO A 434 -22.28 1.64 11.55
C PRO A 434 -21.97 3.15 11.62
N GLY A 435 -20.83 3.59 11.07
CA GLY A 435 -20.48 5.00 11.00
C GLY A 435 -20.19 5.56 12.38
N GLY A 436 -20.91 6.60 12.80
CA GLY A 436 -20.74 7.19 14.13
C GLY A 436 -21.37 6.37 15.26
N SER A 437 -22.21 5.38 14.94
CA SER A 437 -22.83 4.46 15.90
C SER A 437 -21.92 3.28 16.22
N ASP A 438 -20.65 3.56 16.52
CA ASP A 438 -19.56 2.58 16.59
C ASP A 438 -19.39 1.86 17.93
N ARG A 439 -20.43 1.87 18.79
CA ARG A 439 -20.51 1.10 20.05
C ARG A 439 -20.83 -0.38 19.83
N THR A 440 -20.69 -0.89 18.61
CA THR A 440 -20.94 -2.30 18.29
C THR A 440 -19.78 -3.17 18.77
N ASP A 441 -20.07 -4.44 19.04
CA ASP A 441 -19.05 -5.42 19.43
C ASP A 441 -17.88 -5.46 18.42
N LEU A 442 -18.19 -5.44 17.12
CA LEU A 442 -17.19 -5.49 16.04
C LEU A 442 -16.26 -4.26 16.05
N CYS A 443 -16.81 -3.05 16.15
CA CYS A 443 -16.03 -1.83 16.19
C CYS A 443 -15.17 -1.73 17.46
N GLN A 444 -15.69 -2.24 18.58
CA GLN A 444 -15.02 -2.28 19.89
C GLN A 444 -14.10 -3.50 20.08
N GLY A 445 -13.90 -4.32 19.05
CA GLY A 445 -12.98 -5.47 19.07
C GLY A 445 -13.45 -6.65 19.92
N VAL A 446 -14.72 -6.68 20.31
CA VAL A 446 -15.35 -7.85 20.94
C VAL A 446 -15.67 -8.85 19.82
N LYS A 447 -14.92 -9.94 19.75
CA LYS A 447 -15.08 -10.93 18.68
C LYS A 447 -15.89 -12.14 19.14
N PRO A 448 -16.78 -12.61 18.27
CA PRO A 448 -16.98 -14.05 18.09
C PRO A 448 -16.53 -14.55 16.69
N LEU A 449 -16.14 -13.68 15.76
CA LEU A 449 -15.92 -14.07 14.36
C LEU A 449 -14.50 -14.62 14.08
N PRO A 450 -14.37 -15.76 13.37
CA PRO A 450 -13.08 -16.31 12.97
C PRO A 450 -12.38 -15.46 11.89
N PRO A 451 -11.03 -15.49 11.83
CA PRO A 451 -10.23 -14.77 10.83
C PRO A 451 -10.56 -15.24 9.41
N ASP A 452 -10.73 -14.31 8.44
CA ASP A 452 -10.88 -14.50 6.98
C ASP A 452 -11.37 -15.89 6.51
N GLY A 453 -12.42 -16.37 7.17
CA GLY A 453 -13.00 -17.67 6.95
C GLY A 453 -14.30 -17.51 6.19
N GLU A 454 -14.24 -17.19 4.89
CA GLU A 454 -15.27 -17.79 4.04
C GLU A 454 -15.14 -19.29 4.27
N LYS A 455 -16.16 -19.90 4.88
CA LYS A 455 -16.23 -21.35 4.96
C LYS A 455 -16.07 -21.87 3.52
N PRO A 456 -15.26 -22.92 3.28
CA PRO A 456 -15.30 -23.62 2.01
C PRO A 456 -16.77 -23.90 1.70
N ARG A 457 -17.26 -23.43 0.55
CA ARG A 457 -18.55 -23.94 0.07
C ARG A 457 -18.32 -25.44 -0.14
N ARG A 458 -19.07 -26.25 0.60
CA ARG A 458 -19.09 -27.70 0.42
C ARG A 458 -19.57 -28.04 -0.98
#